data_AF-A0A2H3KB40-F1
#
_entry.id   AF-A0A2H3KB40-F1
#
_cell.length_a   1.000
_cell.length_b   1.000
_cell.length_c   1.000
_cell.angle_alpha   90.00
_cell.angle_beta   90.00
_cell.angle_gamma   90.00
#
_symmetry.space_group_name_H-M   'P 1'
#
loop_
_entity.id
_entity.type
_entity.pdbx_description
1 polymer ?
#
loop_
_entity_poly.entity_id
_entity_poly.type
_entity_poly.pdbx_seq_one_letter_code
_entity_poly.pdbx_strand_id
1 'polypeptide(L)'
;MIYLVIDASLSGTGIRDKYEGGYISPDDLGLSCEIVDRLNQWLPKYVNEHYNGFTDDSIIDELDREGKEIASVIKSELADIKLEYFSDARMTTEIV
;
A
#
# COMPACT_ATOMS: atom_id res chain seq x y z
N MET A 1 3.01 -2.48 -19.31
CA MET A 1 2.99 -3.13 -17.99
C MET A 1 3.77 -2.32 -16.97
N ILE A 2 3.03 -1.59 -16.14
CA ILE A 2 3.56 -0.77 -15.04
C ILE A 2 3.70 -1.67 -13.81
N TYR A 3 4.73 -1.44 -12.99
CA TYR A 3 4.98 -2.21 -11.78
C TYR A 3 4.87 -1.29 -10.57
N LEU A 4 3.79 -1.47 -9.84
CA LEU A 4 3.43 -0.64 -8.70
C LEU A 4 3.64 -1.45 -7.41
N VAL A 5 4.00 -0.76 -6.35
CA VAL A 5 4.15 -1.32 -5.00
C VAL A 5 3.30 -0.47 -4.07
N ILE A 6 2.35 -1.08 -3.37
CA ILE A 6 1.74 -0.48 -2.19
C ILE A 6 2.75 -0.62 -1.06
N ASP A 7 3.44 0.48 -0.82
CA ASP A 7 4.58 0.53 0.08
C ASP A 7 4.09 0.92 1.47
N ALA A 8 4.05 -0.03 2.40
CA ALA A 8 3.71 0.24 3.79
C ALA A 8 4.93 0.69 4.60
N SER A 9 5.74 1.63 4.08
CA SER A 9 6.95 2.12 4.78
C SER A 9 6.80 3.53 5.35
N LEU A 10 7.63 3.84 6.36
CA LEU A 10 7.71 5.15 7.03
C LEU A 10 8.02 6.32 6.08
N SER A 11 8.72 6.05 4.97
CA SER A 11 9.34 7.07 4.10
C SER A 11 8.39 7.61 3.03
N GLY A 12 7.26 6.95 2.85
CA GLY A 12 6.29 7.25 1.82
C GLY A 12 5.35 6.08 1.78
N THR A 13 4.32 6.18 2.59
CA THR A 13 3.28 5.18 2.61
C THR A 13 2.36 5.53 1.44
N GLY A 14 2.27 4.69 0.41
CA GLY A 14 1.63 5.07 -0.85
C GLY A 14 1.88 4.11 -2.01
N ILE A 15 1.57 4.57 -3.23
CA ILE A 15 1.79 3.81 -4.45
C ILE A 15 3.16 4.21 -5.02
N ARG A 16 4.09 3.27 -5.11
CA ARG A 16 5.44 3.49 -5.61
C ARG A 16 5.66 2.76 -6.92
N ASP A 17 6.30 3.40 -7.89
CA ASP A 17 6.80 2.68 -9.05
C ASP A 17 8.03 1.85 -8.64
N LYS A 18 8.00 0.54 -8.91
CA LYS A 18 9.06 -0.38 -8.51
C LYS A 18 10.39 -0.08 -9.18
N TYR A 19 10.38 0.40 -10.42
CA TYR A 19 11.58 0.57 -11.24
C TYR A 19 12.08 2.01 -11.27
N GLU A 20 11.17 2.98 -11.31
CA GLU A 20 11.53 4.40 -11.24
C GLU A 20 11.77 4.85 -9.80
N GLY A 21 11.27 4.10 -8.80
CA GLY A 21 11.49 4.37 -7.38
C GLY A 21 10.74 5.60 -6.85
N GLY A 22 9.93 6.24 -7.68
CA GLY A 22 9.12 7.41 -7.34
C GLY A 22 7.76 7.04 -6.76
N TYR A 23 7.26 7.86 -5.84
CA TYR A 23 5.88 7.78 -5.37
C TYR A 23 4.95 8.43 -6.39
N ILE A 24 3.89 7.70 -6.75
CA ILE A 24 2.87 8.14 -7.68
C ILE A 24 1.64 8.54 -6.88
N SER A 25 1.08 9.71 -7.18
CA SER A 25 -0.17 10.16 -6.59
C SER A 25 -1.34 9.29 -7.09
N PRO A 26 -2.28 8.89 -6.21
CA PRO A 26 -3.44 8.10 -6.62
C PRO A 26 -4.29 8.77 -7.71
N ASP A 27 -4.37 10.11 -7.71
CA ASP A 27 -5.01 10.91 -8.75
C ASP A 27 -4.36 10.75 -10.14
N ASP A 28 -3.04 10.57 -10.20
CA ASP A 28 -2.29 10.42 -11.46
C ASP A 28 -2.56 9.05 -12.11
N LEU A 29 -2.91 8.05 -11.29
CA LEU A 29 -3.29 6.71 -11.73
C LEU A 29 -4.76 6.62 -12.18
N GLY A 30 -5.56 7.68 -11.97
CA GLY A 30 -6.99 7.66 -12.31
C GLY A 30 -7.80 6.68 -11.45
N LEU A 31 -7.37 6.45 -10.21
CA LEU A 31 -8.06 5.59 -9.25
C LEU A 31 -9.40 6.18 -8.79
N SER A 32 -10.32 5.31 -8.37
CA SER A 32 -11.60 5.75 -7.83
C SER A 32 -11.43 6.54 -6.52
N CYS A 33 -12.27 7.55 -6.29
CA CYS A 33 -12.23 8.31 -5.04
C CYS A 33 -12.40 7.42 -3.79
N GLU A 34 -13.12 6.30 -3.93
CA GLU A 34 -13.30 5.33 -2.86
C GLU A 34 -11.98 4.67 -2.44
N ILE A 35 -11.19 4.19 -3.40
CA ILE A 35 -9.93 3.52 -3.07
C ILE A 35 -8.89 4.52 -2.55
N VAL A 36 -8.90 5.75 -3.07
CA VAL A 36 -8.05 6.85 -2.56
C VAL A 36 -8.39 7.18 -1.11
N ASP A 37 -9.68 7.27 -0.76
CA ASP A 37 -10.11 7.52 0.61
C ASP A 37 -9.69 6.38 1.55
N ARG A 38 -9.90 5.12 1.14
CA ARG A 38 -9.44 3.95 1.90
C ARG A 38 -7.93 3.97 2.15
N LEU A 39 -7.14 4.31 1.13
CA LEU A 39 -5.69 4.43 1.24
C LEU A 39 -5.36 5.53 2.25
N ASN A 40 -5.93 6.73 2.11
CA ASN A 40 -5.74 7.85 3.04
C ASN A 40 -6.16 7.55 4.49
N GLN A 41 -7.13 6.65 4.71
CA GLN A 41 -7.53 6.20 6.04
C GLN A 41 -6.62 5.11 6.60
N TRP A 42 -6.13 4.19 5.77
CA TRP A 42 -5.25 3.10 6.18
C TRP A 42 -3.84 3.59 6.52
N LEU A 43 -3.29 4.49 5.70
CA LEU A 43 -1.95 5.07 5.84
C LEU A 43 -1.62 5.56 7.28
N PRO A 44 -2.42 6.46 7.89
CA PRO A 44 -2.12 6.97 9.23
C PRO A 44 -2.20 5.88 10.31
N LYS A 45 -3.04 4.85 10.15
CA LYS A 45 -3.09 3.73 11.08
C LYS A 45 -1.78 2.94 11.04
N TYR A 46 -1.28 2.65 9.84
CA TYR A 46 -0.01 1.94 9.66
C TYR A 46 1.17 2.74 10.21
N VAL A 47 1.21 4.05 9.93
CA VAL A 47 2.24 4.96 10.46
C VAL A 47 2.21 5.00 11.99
N ASN A 48 1.03 5.07 12.60
CA ASN A 48 0.88 5.03 14.05
C ASN A 48 1.49 3.76 14.66
N GLU A 49 1.21 2.59 14.06
CA GLU A 49 1.75 1.32 14.53
C GLU A 49 3.26 1.19 14.31
N HIS A 50 3.78 1.79 13.24
CA HIS A 50 5.22 1.89 13.04
C HIS A 50 5.89 2.69 14.16
N TYR A 51 5.33 3.85 14.56
CA TYR A 51 5.84 4.62 15.70
C TYR A 51 5.68 3.91 17.04
N ASN A 52 4.69 3.02 17.18
CA ASN A 52 4.55 2.11 18.31
C ASN A 52 5.54 0.92 18.25
N GLY A 53 6.34 0.83 17.20
CA GLY A 53 7.36 -0.21 17.03
C GLY A 53 6.76 -1.58 16.76
N PHE A 54 5.57 -1.65 16.13
CA PHE A 54 4.95 -2.91 15.72
C PHE A 54 4.74 -3.88 16.90
N THR A 55 4.25 -3.37 18.02
CA THR A 55 4.16 -4.13 19.28
C THR A 55 3.02 -5.15 19.32
N ASP A 56 1.95 -4.94 18.55
CA ASP A 56 0.78 -5.82 18.49
C ASP A 56 0.64 -6.47 17.11
N ASP A 57 0.95 -7.77 17.05
CA ASP A 57 0.92 -8.54 15.80
C ASP A 57 -0.51 -8.67 15.24
N SER A 58 -1.55 -8.61 16.09
CA SER A 58 -2.94 -8.69 15.62
C SER A 58 -3.35 -7.43 14.84
N ILE A 59 -2.88 -6.27 15.29
CA ILE A 59 -3.13 -4.99 14.61
C ILE A 59 -2.37 -4.97 13.28
N ILE A 60 -1.12 -5.44 13.27
CA ILE A 60 -0.32 -5.53 12.04
C ILE A 60 -0.98 -6.47 11.03
N ASP A 61 -1.47 -7.64 11.45
CA ASP A 61 -2.19 -8.57 10.57
C ASP A 61 -3.46 -7.94 9.96
N GLU A 62 -4.19 -7.13 10.74
CA GLU A 62 -5.37 -6.42 10.23
C GLU A 62 -4.98 -5.35 9.22
N LEU A 63 -3.93 -4.58 9.51
CA LEU A 63 -3.41 -3.55 8.63
C LEU A 63 -2.80 -4.12 7.35
N ASP A 64 -2.04 -5.20 7.43
CA ASP A 64 -1.48 -5.91 6.28
C ASP A 64 -2.61 -6.47 5.40
N ARG A 65 -3.67 -7.01 6.03
CA ARG A 65 -4.86 -7.48 5.30
C ARG A 65 -5.56 -6.33 4.58
N GLU A 66 -5.81 -5.22 5.26
CA GLU A 66 -6.44 -4.02 4.67
C GLU A 66 -5.59 -3.48 3.50
N GLY A 67 -4.27 -3.41 3.66
CA GLY A 67 -3.33 -2.98 2.61
C GLY A 67 -3.33 -3.90 1.39
N LYS A 68 -3.36 -5.22 1.60
CA LYS A 68 -3.50 -6.21 0.50
C LYS A 68 -4.84 -6.12 -0.22
N GLU A 69 -5.93 -5.88 0.51
CA GLU A 69 -7.24 -5.65 -0.09
C GLU A 69 -7.26 -4.38 -0.94
N ILE A 70 -6.68 -3.29 -0.44
CA ILE A 70 -6.53 -2.05 -1.21
C ILE A 70 -5.74 -2.31 -2.48
N ALA A 71 -4.63 -3.04 -2.38
CA ALA A 71 -3.83 -3.43 -3.53
C ALA A 71 -4.66 -4.23 -4.56
N SER A 72 -5.42 -5.23 -4.12
CA SER A 72 -6.23 -6.07 -5.00
C SER A 72 -7.28 -5.26 -5.78
N VAL A 73 -7.90 -4.27 -5.12
CA VAL A 73 -8.85 -3.34 -5.76
C VAL A 73 -8.15 -2.46 -6.79
N ILE A 74 -7.00 -1.85 -6.45
CA ILE A 74 -6.19 -1.03 -7.38
C ILE A 74 -5.82 -1.83 -8.63
N LYS A 75 -5.38 -3.09 -8.45
CA LYS A 75 -5.07 -3.99 -9.55
C LYS A 75 -6.26 -4.30 -10.44
N SER A 76 -7.47 -4.29 -9.88
CA SER A 76 -8.71 -4.51 -10.63
C SER A 76 -9.17 -3.25 -11.37
N GLU A 77 -8.89 -2.06 -10.84
CA GLU A 77 -9.21 -0.78 -11.48
C GLU A 77 -8.23 -0.43 -12.62
N LEU A 78 -6.96 -0.82 -12.48
CA LEU A 78 -5.91 -0.52 -13.46
C LEU A 78 -5.67 -1.72 -14.38
N ALA A 79 -5.90 -1.54 -15.68
CA ALA A 79 -5.58 -2.55 -16.69
C ALA A 79 -4.06 -2.57 -16.98
N ASP A 80 -3.48 -3.76 -17.14
CA ASP A 80 -2.06 -3.98 -17.51
C ASP A 80 -1.03 -3.50 -16.46
N ILE A 81 -1.31 -3.71 -15.17
CA ILE A 81 -0.33 -3.47 -14.10
C ILE A 81 0.04 -4.75 -13.34
N LYS A 82 1.27 -4.77 -12.81
CA LYS A 82 1.65 -5.68 -11.72
C LYS A 82 1.71 -4.89 -10.44
N LEU A 83 1.05 -5.39 -9.41
CA LEU A 83 1.00 -4.75 -8.11
C LEU A 83 1.57 -5.68 -7.04
N GLU A 84 2.42 -5.13 -6.20
CA GLU A 84 2.98 -5.80 -5.03
C GLU A 84 2.58 -5.03 -3.77
N TYR A 85 2.48 -5.74 -2.66
CA TYR A 85 2.28 -5.18 -1.34
C TYR A 85 3.57 -5.37 -0.53
N PHE A 86 4.10 -4.30 0.03
CA PHE A 86 5.27 -4.35 0.92
C PHE A 86 4.86 -4.00 2.34
N SER A 87 5.19 -4.87 3.29
CA SER A 87 4.97 -4.65 4.73
C SER A 87 6.31 -4.34 5.41
N ASP A 88 6.45 -3.14 5.97
CA ASP A 88 7.63 -2.75 6.74
C ASP A 88 7.70 -3.50 8.07
N ALA A 89 6.54 -3.73 8.69
CA ALA A 89 6.42 -4.49 9.94
C ALA A 89 7.01 -5.90 9.84
N ARG A 90 6.83 -6.54 8.69
CA ARG A 90 7.29 -7.92 8.44
C ARG A 90 8.52 -8.00 7.55
N MET A 91 8.95 -6.88 6.97
CA MET A 91 9.98 -6.81 5.93
C MET A 91 9.71 -7.78 4.76
N THR A 92 8.45 -7.96 4.39
CA THR A 92 8.03 -8.88 3.32
C THR A 92 7.36 -8.15 2.17
N THR A 93 7.61 -8.64 0.95
CA THR A 93 6.87 -8.22 -0.25
C THR A 93 6.05 -9.38 -0.78
N GLU A 94 4.78 -9.15 -1.10
CA GLU A 94 3.86 -10.14 -1.64
C GLU A 94 3.24 -9.63 -2.94
N ILE A 95 3.15 -10.50 -3.95
CA ILE A 95 2.48 -10.17 -5.21
C ILE A 95 0.97 -10.30 -4.99
N VAL A 96 0.24 -9.25 -5.36
CA VAL A 96 -1.23 -9.20 -5.32
C VAL A 96 -1.77 -9.47 -6.71
#